data_AF-A0A958JUT7-F1
#
_entry.id   AF-A0A958JUT7-F1
#
_cell.length_a   1.000
_cell.length_b   1.000
_cell.length_c   1.000
_cell.angle_alpha   90.00
_cell.angle_beta   90.00
_cell.angle_gamma   90.00
#
_symmetry.space_group_name_H-M   'P 1'
#
loop_
_entity.id
_entity.type
_entity.pdbx_description
1 polymer ?
#
loop_
_entity_poly.entity_id
_entity_poly.type
_entity_poly.pdbx_seq_one_letter_code
_entity_poly.pdbx_strand_id
1 'polypeptide(L)'
;MLAMKKLNTIFGLIVCTLCMVLPWKLFALEPALPQASVDITYSLPSGGKKIEVLSGDNLQAAFDQALPGDVVELQAGAVFSGNFVLRKKTGGDNSIYIVSSKVGELPEGVRVSPSQTSLMPTLTSSNTQNTLFAEDG
;
A
#
# COMPACT_ATOMS: atom_id res chain seq x y z
N MET A 1 -25.66 48.15 68.16
CA MET A 1 -26.57 47.29 67.37
C MET A 1 -26.30 47.56 65.88
N LEU A 2 -25.07 47.39 65.42
CA LEU A 2 -24.41 46.13 65.04
C LEU A 2 -24.79 45.69 63.61
N ALA A 3 -24.13 46.33 62.63
CA ALA A 3 -23.20 45.69 61.70
C ALA A 3 -23.59 44.40 60.94
N MET A 4 -24.87 44.09 60.72
CA MET A 4 -25.28 42.82 60.08
C MET A 4 -26.31 42.99 58.95
N LYS A 5 -26.17 43.99 58.06
CA LYS A 5 -27.10 44.14 56.91
C LYS A 5 -26.46 44.44 55.55
N LYS A 6 -25.13 44.60 55.47
CA LYS A 6 -24.41 44.85 54.21
C LYS A 6 -23.76 43.62 53.59
N LEU A 7 -23.81 42.45 54.24
CA LEU A 7 -23.13 41.25 53.76
C LEU A 7 -23.98 40.40 52.79
N ASN A 8 -25.31 40.50 52.84
CA ASN A 8 -26.20 39.70 51.99
C ASN A 8 -26.46 40.31 50.60
N THR A 9 -26.06 41.57 50.38
CA THR A 9 -26.22 42.27 49.09
C THR A 9 -25.01 42.06 48.16
N ILE A 10 -23.86 41.65 48.71
CA ILE A 10 -22.63 41.44 47.92
C ILE A 10 -22.60 40.03 47.31
N PHE A 11 -23.25 39.05 47.95
CA PHE A 11 -23.32 37.67 47.45
C PHE A 11 -24.22 37.51 46.21
N GLY A 12 -25.24 38.35 46.04
CA GLY A 12 -26.14 38.32 44.89
C GLY A 12 -25.54 38.81 43.58
N LEU A 13 -24.51 39.67 43.64
CA LEU A 13 -23.87 40.26 42.45
C LEU A 13 -22.75 39.37 41.88
N ILE A 14 -22.24 38.43 42.70
CA ILE A 14 -21.19 37.48 42.32
C ILE A 14 -21.78 36.23 41.62
N VAL A 15 -23.05 35.89 41.89
CA VAL A 15 -23.72 34.74 41.24
C VAL A 15 -24.26 35.09 39.85
N CYS A 16 -24.59 36.36 39.58
CA CYS A 16 -25.13 36.78 38.29
C CYS A 16 -24.04 37.06 37.23
N THR A 17 -22.82 37.43 37.66
CA THR A 17 -21.67 37.66 36.77
C THR A 17 -20.91 36.39 36.40
N LEU A 18 -21.24 35.24 37.00
CA LEU A 18 -20.66 33.94 36.64
C LEU A 18 -21.45 33.21 35.53
N CYS A 19 -22.63 33.72 35.13
CA CYS A 19 -23.52 33.03 34.19
C CYS A 19 -23.49 33.57 32.74
N MET A 20 -22.67 34.58 32.42
CA MET A 20 -22.76 35.30 31.13
C MET A 20 -21.51 35.26 30.24
N VAL A 21 -20.55 34.38 30.50
CA VAL A 21 -19.29 34.33 29.72
C VAL A 21 -18.92 32.95 29.20
N LEU A 22 -19.87 32.03 29.06
CA LEU A 22 -19.63 30.83 28.26
C LEU A 22 -20.10 31.12 26.83
N PRO A 23 -19.20 31.46 25.89
CA PRO A 23 -19.58 31.43 24.49
C PRO A 23 -19.99 30.00 24.18
N TRP A 24 -21.23 29.84 23.68
CA TRP A 24 -21.65 28.60 23.04
C TRP A 24 -20.72 28.42 21.84
N LYS A 25 -19.62 27.69 22.03
CA LYS A 25 -18.86 27.21 20.89
C LYS A 25 -19.79 26.25 20.17
N LEU A 26 -20.39 26.73 19.09
CA LEU A 26 -20.92 25.88 18.04
C LEU A 26 -19.73 25.07 17.56
N PHE A 27 -19.59 23.85 18.08
CA PHE A 27 -18.65 22.88 17.55
C PHE A 27 -19.17 22.48 16.18
N ALA A 28 -18.78 23.25 15.15
CA ALA A 28 -18.61 22.67 13.84
C ALA A 28 -17.51 21.62 14.01
N LEU A 29 -17.90 20.36 14.18
CA LEU A 29 -17.00 19.20 14.05
C LEU A 29 -16.63 19.09 12.58
N GLU A 30 -15.85 20.06 12.12
CA GLU A 30 -15.23 19.98 10.81
C GLU A 30 -14.21 18.85 10.88
N PRO A 31 -14.25 17.88 9.96
CA PRO A 31 -13.32 16.76 9.97
C PRO A 31 -11.88 17.27 10.07
N ALA A 32 -11.14 16.84 11.08
CA ALA A 32 -9.73 17.17 11.19
C ALA A 32 -8.97 16.54 10.02
N LEU A 33 -8.03 17.29 9.42
CA LEU A 33 -7.16 16.76 8.38
C LEU A 33 -6.38 15.55 8.90
N PRO A 34 -6.02 14.59 8.03
CA PRO A 34 -5.17 13.46 8.41
C PRO A 34 -3.92 13.93 9.12
N GLN A 35 -3.71 13.45 10.35
CA GLN A 35 -2.57 13.84 11.19
C GLN A 35 -1.34 12.95 10.97
N ALA A 36 -1.43 11.93 10.10
CA ALA A 36 -0.40 10.93 9.88
C ALA A 36 -0.15 10.70 8.38
N SER A 37 1.13 10.55 8.03
CA SER A 37 1.57 10.05 6.72
C SER A 37 1.83 8.55 6.80
N VAL A 38 1.43 7.81 5.76
CA VAL A 38 1.78 6.40 5.59
C VAL A 38 3.03 6.33 4.72
N ASP A 39 4.04 5.59 5.17
CA ASP A 39 5.18 5.23 4.31
C ASP A 39 4.70 4.23 3.25
N ILE A 40 4.93 4.59 1.99
CA ILE A 40 4.56 3.79 0.81
C ILE A 40 5.78 3.29 0.05
N THR A 41 6.98 3.37 0.65
CA THR A 41 8.22 2.94 0.03
C THR A 41 8.17 1.44 -0.24
N TYR A 42 8.31 1.07 -1.51
CA TYR A 42 8.40 -0.33 -1.90
C TYR A 42 9.79 -0.89 -1.60
N SER A 43 9.86 -2.11 -1.05
CA SER A 43 11.11 -2.84 -0.84
C SER A 43 10.93 -4.29 -1.21
N LEU A 44 11.87 -4.82 -2.01
CA LEU A 44 11.93 -6.24 -2.34
C LEU A 44 12.28 -7.07 -1.09
N PRO A 45 11.85 -8.35 -1.03
CA PRO A 45 12.26 -9.23 0.06
C PRO A 45 13.78 -9.39 0.08
N SER A 46 14.36 -9.37 1.27
CA SER A 46 15.77 -9.70 1.48
C SER A 46 15.89 -11.16 1.94
N GLY A 47 16.58 -12.01 1.16
CA GLY A 47 16.95 -13.36 1.62
C GLY A 47 16.78 -14.48 0.60
N GLY A 48 16.00 -14.28 -0.47
CA GLY A 48 15.85 -15.26 -1.55
C GLY A 48 16.86 -15.09 -2.69
N LYS A 49 16.89 -16.09 -3.59
CA LYS A 49 17.68 -16.05 -4.81
C LYS A 49 16.99 -15.17 -5.86
N LYS A 50 17.78 -14.43 -6.63
CA LYS A 50 17.32 -13.79 -7.87
C LYS A 50 17.44 -14.77 -9.05
N ILE A 51 16.35 -14.99 -9.77
CA ILE A 51 16.27 -15.79 -10.99
C ILE A 51 15.98 -14.83 -12.14
N GLU A 52 16.99 -14.55 -12.95
CA GLU A 52 16.85 -13.68 -14.13
C GLU A 52 16.27 -14.47 -15.31
N VAL A 53 15.30 -13.87 -16.01
CA VAL A 53 14.64 -14.43 -17.19
C VAL A 53 14.67 -13.41 -18.31
N LEU A 54 15.50 -13.68 -19.32
CA LEU A 54 15.67 -12.84 -20.49
C LEU A 54 14.64 -13.16 -21.58
N SER A 55 14.53 -12.27 -22.56
CA SER A 55 13.68 -12.50 -23.73
C SER A 55 14.10 -13.77 -24.47
N GLY A 56 13.16 -14.70 -24.65
CA GLY A 56 13.41 -15.99 -25.29
C GLY A 56 13.75 -17.12 -24.31
N ASP A 57 13.98 -16.81 -23.03
CA ASP A 57 14.17 -17.82 -22.01
C ASP A 57 12.87 -18.55 -21.66
N ASN A 58 13.03 -19.70 -21.00
CA ASN A 58 11.90 -20.50 -20.55
C ASN A 58 11.35 -19.98 -19.21
N LEU A 59 10.33 -19.12 -19.30
CA LEU A 59 9.64 -18.57 -18.12
C LEU A 59 9.01 -19.65 -17.24
N GLN A 60 8.50 -20.75 -17.82
CA GLN A 60 7.91 -21.83 -17.02
C GLN A 60 8.97 -22.53 -16.17
N ALA A 61 10.18 -22.75 -16.71
CA ALA A 61 11.29 -23.33 -15.95
C ALA A 61 11.70 -22.43 -14.76
N ALA A 62 11.65 -21.11 -14.94
CA ALA A 62 11.91 -20.17 -13.85
C ALA A 62 10.84 -20.26 -12.75
N PHE A 63 9.55 -20.32 -13.11
CA PHE A 63 8.47 -20.55 -12.14
C PHE A 63 8.60 -21.91 -11.43
N ASP A 64 9.07 -22.93 -12.13
CA ASP A 64 9.27 -24.26 -11.56
C ASP A 64 10.45 -24.33 -10.60
N GLN A 65 11.52 -23.58 -10.88
CA GLN A 65 12.69 -23.48 -10.01
C GLN A 65 12.46 -22.59 -8.78
N ALA A 66 11.63 -21.54 -8.89
CA ALA A 66 11.45 -20.56 -7.83
C ALA A 66 10.95 -21.18 -6.52
N LEU A 67 11.56 -20.79 -5.40
CA LEU A 67 11.21 -21.19 -4.04
C LEU A 67 10.63 -20.02 -3.24
N PRO A 68 9.82 -20.27 -2.18
CA PRO A 68 9.33 -19.23 -1.27
C PRO A 68 10.43 -18.26 -0.82
N GLY A 69 10.26 -16.96 -1.11
CA GLY A 69 11.24 -15.90 -0.82
C GLY A 69 12.08 -15.46 -2.02
N ASP A 70 12.11 -16.24 -3.11
CA ASP A 70 12.86 -15.90 -4.32
C ASP A 70 12.24 -14.74 -5.10
N VAL A 71 13.07 -14.11 -5.92
CA VAL A 71 12.69 -13.06 -6.86
C VAL A 71 12.94 -13.54 -8.29
N VAL A 72 11.87 -13.75 -9.05
CA VAL A 72 11.93 -13.98 -10.50
C VAL A 72 11.92 -12.62 -11.20
N GLU A 73 13.06 -12.24 -11.76
CA GLU A 73 13.25 -10.97 -12.45
C GLU A 73 13.09 -11.17 -13.96
N LEU A 74 12.04 -10.55 -14.51
CA LEU A 74 11.71 -10.61 -15.93
C LEU A 74 12.30 -9.41 -16.65
N GLN A 75 12.96 -9.66 -17.79
CA GLN A 75 13.48 -8.60 -18.63
C GLN A 75 12.37 -7.61 -19.04
N ALA A 76 12.58 -6.32 -18.74
CA ALA A 76 11.69 -5.26 -19.17
C ALA A 76 11.56 -5.18 -20.70
N GLY A 77 10.34 -4.94 -21.19
CA GLY A 77 10.02 -4.88 -22.62
C GLY A 77 10.03 -6.23 -23.34
N ALA A 78 10.39 -7.33 -22.67
CA ALA A 78 10.33 -8.67 -23.26
C ALA A 78 8.87 -9.14 -23.38
N VAL A 79 8.61 -9.96 -24.39
CA VAL A 79 7.31 -10.59 -24.63
C VAL A 79 7.45 -12.09 -24.44
N PHE A 80 6.79 -12.63 -23.42
CA PHE A 80 6.74 -14.06 -23.15
C PHE A 80 5.40 -14.61 -23.65
N SER A 81 5.45 -15.35 -24.76
CA SER A 81 4.28 -15.98 -25.35
C SER A 81 4.10 -17.40 -24.81
N GLY A 82 2.96 -17.69 -24.21
CA GLY A 82 2.64 -19.01 -23.71
C GLY A 82 1.51 -19.01 -22.69
N ASN A 83 1.26 -20.20 -22.14
CA ASN A 83 0.38 -20.43 -21.02
C ASN A 83 1.24 -20.90 -19.85
N PHE A 84 1.31 -20.10 -18.78
CA PHE A 84 2.19 -20.34 -17.66
C PHE A 84 1.39 -20.81 -16.44
N VAL A 85 1.92 -21.80 -15.73
CA VAL A 85 1.31 -22.37 -14.53
C VAL A 85 2.18 -22.07 -13.31
N LEU A 86 1.61 -21.36 -12.35
CA LEU A 86 2.15 -21.17 -11.02
C LEU A 86 1.81 -22.40 -10.18
N ARG A 87 2.73 -23.36 -10.14
CA ARG A 87 2.59 -24.58 -9.36
C ARG A 87 2.69 -24.30 -7.87
N LYS A 88 1.94 -25.07 -7.07
CA LYS A 88 1.98 -24.96 -5.61
C LYS A 88 3.38 -25.29 -5.11
N LYS A 89 3.91 -24.44 -4.23
CA LYS A 89 5.20 -24.66 -3.56
C LYS A 89 4.96 -25.11 -2.13
N THR A 90 5.74 -26.09 -1.69
CA THR A 90 5.72 -26.59 -0.31
C THR A 90 6.90 -26.00 0.46
N GLY A 91 6.72 -25.69 1.75
CA GLY A 91 7.85 -25.47 2.67
C GLY A 91 8.25 -24.02 2.94
N GLY A 92 7.31 -23.07 2.90
CA GLY A 92 7.59 -21.72 3.42
C GLY A 92 6.38 -20.81 3.48
N ASP A 93 6.41 -19.85 4.41
CA ASP A 93 5.41 -18.77 4.56
C ASP A 93 5.76 -17.54 3.71
N ASN A 94 6.88 -17.57 3.00
CA ASN A 94 7.39 -16.47 2.19
C ASN A 94 6.73 -16.44 0.79
N SER A 95 6.48 -15.23 0.29
CA SER A 95 6.00 -15.03 -1.08
C SER A 95 7.13 -15.14 -2.10
N ILE A 96 6.81 -15.58 -3.31
CA ILE A 96 7.70 -15.49 -4.48
C ILE A 96 7.36 -14.19 -5.19
N TYR A 97 8.37 -13.37 -5.47
CA TYR A 97 8.20 -12.09 -6.14
C TYR A 97 8.52 -12.24 -7.62
N ILE A 98 7.59 -11.84 -8.48
CA ILE A 98 7.82 -11.78 -9.93
C ILE A 98 7.83 -10.30 -10.30
N VAL A 99 8.97 -9.79 -10.73
CA VAL A 99 9.20 -8.35 -10.91
C VAL A 99 9.89 -8.04 -12.23
N SER A 100 9.73 -6.83 -12.74
CA SER A 100 10.49 -6.37 -13.89
C SER A 100 11.92 -6.00 -13.49
N SER A 101 12.90 -6.28 -14.36
CA SER A 101 14.26 -5.79 -14.21
C SER A 101 14.39 -4.26 -14.14
N LYS A 102 13.37 -3.52 -14.61
CA LYS A 102 13.29 -2.04 -14.54
C LYS A 102 12.24 -1.53 -13.56
N VAL A 103 11.82 -2.34 -12.58
CA VAL A 103 10.80 -1.93 -11.58
C VAL A 103 11.16 -0.63 -10.85
N GLY A 104 12.45 -0.38 -10.59
CA GLY A 104 12.93 0.86 -9.96
C GLY A 104 12.92 2.10 -10.85
N GLU A 105 12.63 1.97 -12.14
CA GLU A 105 12.44 3.10 -13.07
C GLU A 105 10.96 3.53 -13.17
N LEU A 106 10.05 2.81 -12.51
CA LEU A 106 8.63 3.17 -12.44
C LEU A 106 8.43 4.42 -11.55
N PRO A 107 7.42 5.25 -11.85
CA PRO A 107 7.21 6.50 -11.13
C PRO A 107 6.70 6.23 -9.71
N GLU A 108 7.42 6.76 -8.74
CA GLU A 108 7.01 6.75 -7.34
C GLU A 108 5.87 7.77 -7.11
N GLY A 109 4.88 7.42 -6.30
CA GLY A 109 3.78 8.32 -5.89
C GLY A 109 2.76 8.69 -6.97
N VAL A 110 2.92 8.21 -8.21
CA VAL A 110 1.99 8.47 -9.33
C VAL A 110 1.52 7.14 -9.94
N ARG A 111 0.33 7.12 -10.53
CA ARG A 111 -0.19 5.95 -11.24
C ARG A 111 0.66 5.67 -12.49
N VAL A 112 1.03 4.40 -12.68
CA VAL A 112 1.64 3.89 -13.91
C VAL A 112 0.66 4.02 -15.07
N SER A 113 1.16 4.42 -16.24
CA SER A 113 0.35 4.56 -17.47
C SER A 113 0.92 3.75 -18.64
N PRO A 114 0.16 3.54 -19.73
CA PRO A 114 0.64 2.80 -20.90
C PRO A 114 1.93 3.34 -21.54
N SER A 115 2.29 4.61 -21.30
CA SER A 115 3.57 5.16 -21.80
C SER A 115 4.80 4.48 -21.20
N GLN A 116 4.63 3.72 -20.11
CA GLN A 116 5.71 3.05 -19.37
C GLN A 116 5.77 1.54 -19.68
N THR A 117 5.02 1.05 -20.67
CA THR A 117 5.04 -0.36 -21.09
C THR A 117 6.45 -0.88 -21.39
N SER A 118 7.37 -0.05 -21.89
CA SER A 118 8.77 -0.46 -22.14
C SER A 118 9.54 -0.85 -20.87
N LEU A 119 9.08 -0.41 -19.70
CA LEU A 119 9.64 -0.75 -18.39
C LEU A 119 9.04 -2.04 -17.82
N MET A 120 8.14 -2.69 -18.55
CA MET A 120 7.39 -3.85 -18.08
C MET A 120 7.53 -5.03 -19.06
N PRO A 121 7.63 -6.27 -18.56
CA PRO A 121 7.46 -7.46 -19.39
C PRO A 121 6.00 -7.62 -19.79
N THR A 122 5.76 -8.28 -20.92
CA THR A 122 4.41 -8.65 -21.37
C THR A 122 4.28 -10.17 -21.40
N LEU A 123 3.21 -10.69 -20.79
CA LEU A 123 2.81 -12.09 -20.93
C LEU A 123 1.64 -12.15 -21.93
N THR A 124 1.77 -12.96 -22.98
CA THR A 124 0.72 -13.10 -24.00
C THR A 124 0.37 -14.56 -24.22
N SER A 125 -0.92 -14.87 -24.42
CA SER A 125 -1.34 -16.18 -24.91
C SER A 125 -1.52 -16.14 -26.42
N SER A 126 -1.10 -17.19 -27.13
CA SER A 126 -1.37 -17.38 -28.57
C SER A 126 -2.69 -18.13 -28.83
N ASN A 127 -3.39 -18.54 -27.78
CA ASN A 127 -4.66 -19.25 -27.85
C ASN A 127 -5.74 -18.53 -27.02
N THR A 128 -6.95 -19.10 -26.99
CA THR A 128 -8.09 -18.55 -26.26
C THR A 128 -8.07 -18.85 -24.75
N GLN A 129 -7.04 -19.52 -24.23
CA GLN A 129 -6.90 -19.83 -22.81
C GLN A 129 -6.16 -18.71 -22.07
N ASN A 130 -6.34 -18.66 -20.75
CA ASN A 130 -5.67 -17.69 -19.88
C ASN A 130 -4.14 -17.78 -20.03
N THR A 131 -3.44 -16.65 -19.97
CA THR A 131 -1.97 -16.64 -20.04
C THR A 131 -1.32 -17.15 -18.75
N LEU A 132 -1.98 -16.99 -17.60
CA LEU A 132 -1.47 -17.37 -16.29
C LEU A 132 -2.51 -18.21 -15.54
N PHE A 133 -2.06 -19.33 -14.98
CA PHE A 133 -2.84 -20.24 -14.15
C PHE A 133 -2.17 -20.37 -12.80
N ALA A 134 -2.97 -20.53 -11.75
CA ALA A 134 -2.49 -21.02 -10.46
C ALA A 134 -3.02 -22.44 -10.27
N GLU A 135 -2.17 -23.34 -9.78
CA GLU A 135 -2.60 -24.66 -9.36
C GLU A 135 -3.49 -24.54 -8.11
N ASP A 136 -4.57 -25.33 -8.05
CA ASP A 136 -5.45 -25.35 -6.88
C ASP A 136 -4.70 -25.87 -5.64
N GLY A 137 -4.91 -25.17 -4.53
CA GLY A 137 -4.24 -25.41 -3.24
C GLY A 137 -4.98 -26.37 -2.32
#